data_AF-A0A6S6RWL6-F1
#
_entry.id   AF-A0A6S6RWL6-F1
#
_cell.length_a   1.000
_cell.length_b   1.000
_cell.length_c   1.000
_cell.angle_alpha   90.00
_cell.angle_beta   90.00
_cell.angle_gamma   90.00
#
_symmetry.space_group_name_H-M   'P 1'
#
loop_
_entity.id
_entity.type
_entity.pdbx_description
1 polymer ?
#
loop_
_entity_poly.entity_id
_entity_poly.type
_entity_poly.pdbx_seq_one_letter_code
_entity_poly.pdbx_strand_id
1 'polypeptide(L)'
;PVLNMWFLGVPVGIFFISLTVMVIELRVINKRKTILFKLSILTAILTILYIMVISLATWEGFRAMSYQGLIGEIKLSDNFAEEVPPVALDKIRIIDQEVAHRLGDKVLGEELPGQERTLGSQAYVGEFRIQNVNGELFWIAPLLHSGFFKWFNNRAGTPAYIKVSATSSSKVELVSDVRVKYQPEAYFGSNLHRHLYLNGYLTTGLTDYTFEIDDEGTPYWVVTLYSHEVGFSGTNAYGVAVVNAETGDIQEYTPETAPKWIDRIQPKEMVEEQLEFWGEYIHGYWNFSNLDKKTTTKGLSLVYGKDDQSYWYTGLTSVGQEQGTIGFVLVNTRTKETTRYKQVGATEEAARRSAMGKVQEKKYIGSFPILYNINNVPTYVLSLKDQAGLIKMVAMVSVRDHSIVGVGENLEEALRSYRGGKVVDKKEGTYKTYGHIKRIQSSLVNGKTSYYFTLDNVPNKIFLGESIISTEFPLTAVSDSVMVAYDDARQATIPVAKFDNLDLNSAATTSLELGK
;
A
#
# COMPACT_ATOMS: atom_id res chain seq x y z
N PRO A 1 18.78 -22.88 7.31
CA PRO A 1 17.80 -23.38 8.31
C PRO A 1 18.21 -22.85 9.67
N VAL A 2 17.25 -22.37 10.45
CA VAL A 2 17.50 -21.89 11.80
C VAL A 2 17.91 -23.08 12.68
N LEU A 3 19.08 -22.99 13.32
CA LEU A 3 19.65 -24.03 14.18
C LEU A 3 19.06 -23.98 15.60
N ASN A 4 17.73 -23.99 15.67
CA ASN A 4 16.99 -23.94 16.92
C ASN A 4 15.95 -25.07 16.94
N MET A 5 15.79 -25.76 18.08
CA MET A 5 14.85 -26.87 18.24
C MET A 5 13.38 -26.42 18.09
N TRP A 6 13.11 -25.14 18.33
CA TRP A 6 11.81 -24.50 18.07
C TRP A 6 11.54 -24.18 16.60
N PHE A 7 12.41 -24.66 15.70
CA PHE A 7 12.24 -24.61 14.25
C PHE A 7 12.37 -26.03 13.69
N LEU A 8 11.59 -26.35 12.65
CA LEU A 8 11.60 -27.68 12.03
C LEU A 8 12.96 -28.06 11.42
N GLY A 9 13.84 -27.10 11.18
CA GLY A 9 15.14 -27.32 10.53
C GLY A 9 16.05 -28.31 11.27
N VAL A 10 16.19 -28.19 12.59
CA VAL A 10 17.07 -29.07 13.37
C VAL A 10 16.53 -30.51 13.45
N PRO A 11 15.26 -30.75 13.83
CA PRO A 11 14.68 -32.09 13.82
C PRO A 11 14.77 -32.76 12.44
N VAL A 12 14.42 -32.03 11.37
CA VAL A 12 14.50 -32.56 10.00
C VAL A 12 15.95 -32.91 9.63
N GLY A 13 16.91 -32.06 10.01
CA GLY A 13 18.34 -32.33 9.81
C GLY A 13 18.80 -33.61 10.52
N ILE A 14 18.44 -33.78 11.80
CA ILE A 14 18.75 -35.00 12.58
C ILE A 14 18.15 -36.24 11.91
N PHE A 15 16.91 -36.14 11.43
CA PHE A 15 16.26 -37.23 10.73
C PHE A 15 17.01 -37.64 9.46
N PHE A 16 17.42 -36.69 8.61
CA PHE A 16 18.18 -36.98 7.39
C PHE A 16 19.58 -37.52 7.68
N ILE A 17 20.27 -37.01 8.70
CA ILE A 17 21.56 -37.54 9.14
C ILE A 17 21.40 -39.01 9.55
N SER A 18 20.38 -39.29 10.37
CA SER A 18 20.09 -40.65 10.82
C SER A 18 19.75 -41.61 9.66
N LEU A 19 18.94 -41.13 8.70
CA LEU A 19 18.60 -41.88 7.49
C LEU A 19 19.86 -42.17 6.64
N THR A 20 20.75 -41.19 6.51
CA THR A 20 22.00 -41.33 5.76
C THR A 20 22.92 -42.38 6.40
N VAL A 21 23.09 -42.34 7.72
CA VAL A 21 23.85 -43.35 8.49
C VAL A 21 23.25 -44.74 8.27
N MET A 22 21.92 -44.85 8.32
CA MET A 22 21.21 -46.11 8.09
C MET A 22 21.48 -46.68 6.69
N VAL A 23 21.45 -45.85 5.65
CA VAL A 23 21.71 -46.25 4.26
C VAL A 23 23.17 -46.68 4.06
N ILE A 24 24.13 -45.96 4.65
CA ILE A 24 25.55 -46.30 4.60
C ILE A 24 25.78 -47.67 5.26
N GLU A 25 25.25 -47.89 6.45
CA GLU A 25 25.36 -49.16 7.19
C GLU A 25 24.76 -50.34 6.38
N LEU A 26 23.61 -50.14 5.74
CA LEU A 26 22.97 -51.18 4.90
C LEU A 26 23.77 -51.52 3.64
N ARG A 27 24.46 -50.55 3.04
CA ARG A 27 25.22 -50.76 1.79
C ARG A 27 26.66 -51.22 2.03
N VAL A 28 27.29 -50.79 3.12
CA VAL A 28 28.74 -50.95 3.35
C VAL A 28 29.05 -52.08 4.34
N ILE A 29 28.22 -52.31 5.37
CA ILE A 29 28.55 -53.22 6.47
C ILE A 29 27.73 -54.52 6.36
N ASN A 30 28.40 -55.58 5.92
CA ASN A 30 27.74 -56.85 5.59
C ASN A 30 27.28 -57.62 6.86
N LYS A 31 26.02 -58.04 6.85
CA LYS A 31 25.30 -59.04 7.69
C LYS A 31 25.21 -58.89 9.21
N ARG A 32 25.91 -57.98 9.90
CA ARG A 32 25.64 -57.71 11.34
C ARG A 32 25.21 -56.26 11.55
N LYS A 33 23.95 -56.08 12.00
CA LYS A 33 23.42 -54.77 12.42
C LYS A 33 24.30 -54.22 13.55
N THR A 34 25.09 -53.20 13.25
CA THR A 34 25.96 -52.52 14.23
C THR A 34 25.11 -51.79 15.28
N ILE A 35 25.76 -51.41 16.38
CA ILE A 35 25.13 -50.56 17.41
C ILE A 35 24.70 -49.23 16.79
N LEU A 36 25.51 -48.68 15.87
CA LEU A 36 25.22 -47.44 15.14
C LEU A 36 23.94 -47.54 14.30
N PHE A 37 23.71 -48.67 13.61
CA PHE A 37 22.47 -48.91 12.87
C PHE A 37 21.23 -48.97 13.78
N LYS A 38 21.34 -49.56 14.98
CA LYS A 38 20.24 -49.58 15.95
C LYS A 38 19.98 -48.18 16.53
N LEU A 39 21.04 -47.43 16.80
CA LEU A 39 20.96 -46.06 17.31
C LEU A 39 20.39 -45.09 16.26
N SER A 40 20.72 -45.26 14.98
CA SER A 40 20.14 -44.46 13.90
C SER A 40 18.62 -44.73 13.80
N ILE A 41 18.18 -45.99 13.82
CA ILE A 41 16.74 -46.30 13.85
C ILE A 41 16.04 -45.65 15.06
N LEU A 42 16.62 -45.79 16.25
CA LEU A 42 16.04 -45.20 17.46
C LEU A 42 15.96 -43.66 17.36
N THR A 43 17.02 -43.00 16.93
CA THR A 43 17.04 -41.54 16.75
C THR A 43 16.05 -41.08 15.68
N ALA A 44 15.91 -41.81 14.57
CA ALA A 44 14.91 -41.50 13.55
C ALA A 44 13.49 -41.61 14.10
N ILE A 45 13.18 -42.68 14.84
CA ILE A 45 11.87 -42.88 15.48
C ILE A 45 11.59 -41.77 16.51
N LEU A 46 12.55 -41.46 17.38
CA LEU A 46 12.40 -40.39 18.37
C LEU A 46 12.22 -39.03 17.72
N THR A 47 12.90 -38.78 16.60
CA THR A 47 12.75 -37.52 15.84
C THR A 47 11.38 -37.43 15.18
N ILE A 48 10.87 -38.52 14.58
CA ILE A 48 9.51 -38.57 14.04
C ILE A 48 8.49 -38.35 15.16
N LEU A 49 8.65 -39.03 16.30
CA LEU A 49 7.75 -38.88 17.44
C LEU A 49 7.77 -37.45 17.98
N TYR A 50 8.96 -36.84 18.08
CA TYR A 50 9.11 -35.44 18.47
C TYR A 50 8.39 -34.49 17.50
N ILE A 51 8.62 -34.63 16.19
CA ILE A 51 7.95 -33.81 15.17
C ILE A 51 6.43 -34.02 15.27
N MET A 52 5.95 -35.26 15.36
CA MET A 52 4.52 -35.57 15.45
C MET A 52 3.89 -34.98 16.72
N VAL A 53 4.50 -35.16 17.88
CA VAL A 53 4.00 -34.64 19.15
C VAL A 53 3.95 -33.12 19.14
N ILE A 54 5.01 -32.46 18.66
CA ILE A 54 4.99 -31.00 18.60
C ILE A 54 4.00 -30.52 17.53
N SER A 55 4.00 -31.06 16.31
CA SER A 55 3.01 -30.69 15.29
C SER A 55 1.56 -30.81 15.79
N LEU A 56 1.25 -31.84 16.58
CA LEU A 56 -0.05 -31.97 17.24
C LEU A 56 -0.24 -30.92 18.34
N ALA A 57 0.76 -30.69 19.18
CA ALA A 57 0.71 -29.67 20.23
C ALA A 57 0.64 -28.23 19.69
N THR A 58 1.07 -28.00 18.45
CA THR A 58 1.07 -26.70 17.76
C THR A 58 -0.11 -26.56 16.79
N TRP A 59 -0.92 -27.60 16.64
CA TRP A 59 -2.06 -27.59 15.74
C TRP A 59 -3.08 -26.52 16.16
N GLU A 60 -3.54 -25.76 15.17
CA GLU A 60 -4.54 -24.70 15.32
C GLU A 60 -5.80 -25.18 16.05
N GLY A 61 -6.21 -26.44 15.86
CA GLY A 61 -7.35 -27.04 16.55
C GLY A 61 -7.29 -26.98 18.07
N PHE A 62 -6.09 -27.09 18.67
CA PHE A 62 -5.90 -26.99 20.11
C PHE A 62 -5.49 -25.59 20.58
N ARG A 63 -4.97 -24.75 19.69
CA ARG A 63 -4.38 -23.45 20.01
C ARG A 63 -5.05 -22.26 19.32
N ALA A 64 -6.29 -22.42 18.84
CA ALA A 64 -7.01 -21.39 18.10
C ALA A 64 -7.00 -20.02 18.79
N MET A 65 -7.24 -19.97 20.11
CA MET A 65 -7.22 -18.71 20.87
C MET A 65 -5.82 -18.07 20.92
N SER A 66 -4.75 -18.88 20.96
CA SER A 66 -3.38 -18.36 20.93
C SER A 66 -3.05 -17.78 19.55
N TYR A 67 -3.44 -18.45 18.46
CA TYR A 67 -3.28 -17.92 17.10
C TYR A 67 -4.10 -16.65 16.88
N GLN A 68 -5.35 -16.63 17.36
CA GLN A 68 -6.21 -15.45 17.31
C GLN A 68 -5.58 -14.23 17.99
N GLY A 69 -4.86 -14.46 19.11
CA GLY A 69 -4.22 -13.42 19.90
C GLY A 69 -2.86 -12.92 19.37
N LEU A 70 -2.31 -13.51 18.31
CA LEU A 70 -0.96 -13.16 17.81
C LEU A 70 -0.85 -11.69 17.36
N ILE A 71 -1.91 -11.15 16.75
CA ILE A 71 -1.94 -9.74 16.31
C ILE A 71 -1.98 -8.77 17.49
N GLY A 72 -2.36 -9.24 18.68
CA GLY A 72 -2.55 -8.42 19.89
C GLY A 72 -3.96 -7.84 20.03
N GLU A 73 -4.10 -6.87 20.93
CA GLU A 73 -5.38 -6.18 21.15
C GLU A 73 -5.70 -5.24 19.98
N ILE A 74 -6.92 -5.35 19.45
CA ILE A 74 -7.40 -4.48 18.37
C ILE A 74 -8.29 -3.38 18.97
N LYS A 75 -7.80 -2.15 18.91
CA LYS A 75 -8.57 -0.95 19.30
C LYS A 75 -9.67 -0.70 18.28
N LEU A 76 -10.89 -0.40 18.74
CA LEU A 76 -12.00 -0.03 17.87
C LEU A 76 -12.11 1.50 17.80
N SER A 77 -12.17 2.04 16.58
CA SER A 77 -12.45 3.45 16.33
C SER A 77 -13.58 3.61 15.32
N ASP A 78 -14.45 4.59 15.58
CA ASP A 78 -15.52 5.01 14.69
C ASP A 78 -15.21 6.38 14.03
N ASN A 79 -14.10 7.04 14.39
CA ASN A 79 -13.80 8.43 14.05
C ASN A 79 -12.72 8.57 12.98
N PHE A 80 -12.96 8.00 11.79
CA PHE A 80 -12.01 8.08 10.65
C PHE A 80 -11.50 9.49 10.38
N ALA A 81 -12.39 10.48 10.33
CA ALA A 81 -12.05 11.86 9.97
C ALA A 81 -11.18 12.57 11.03
N GLU A 82 -11.24 12.15 12.29
CA GLU A 82 -10.45 12.75 13.38
C GLU A 82 -9.06 12.10 13.50
N GLU A 83 -8.98 10.81 13.21
CA GLU A 83 -7.75 10.03 13.40
C GLU A 83 -6.88 9.97 12.13
N VAL A 84 -7.49 9.96 10.94
CA VAL A 84 -6.81 9.98 9.66
C VAL A 84 -6.90 11.39 9.07
N PRO A 85 -5.82 12.19 9.07
CA PRO A 85 -5.87 13.57 8.60
C PRO A 85 -6.11 13.63 7.08
N PRO A 86 -6.74 14.70 6.58
CA PRO A 86 -6.83 14.93 5.14
C PRO A 86 -5.44 14.99 4.51
N VAL A 87 -5.27 14.30 3.39
CA VAL A 87 -4.00 14.28 2.64
C VAL A 87 -3.98 15.41 1.61
N ALA A 88 -2.82 16.06 1.45
CA ALA A 88 -2.60 17.00 0.35
C ALA A 88 -2.46 16.23 -0.98
N LEU A 89 -2.96 16.79 -2.08
CA LEU A 89 -2.97 16.11 -3.38
C LEU A 89 -1.56 15.74 -3.87
N ASP A 90 -0.59 16.62 -3.68
CA ASP A 90 0.81 16.44 -4.07
C ASP A 90 1.53 15.33 -3.28
N LYS A 91 0.96 14.90 -2.15
CA LYS A 91 1.44 13.79 -1.32
C LYS A 91 0.77 12.45 -1.65
N ILE A 92 -0.24 12.43 -2.53
CA ILE A 92 -0.92 11.19 -2.93
C ILE A 92 -0.03 10.36 -3.85
N ARG A 93 0.22 9.11 -3.46
CA ARG A 93 0.94 8.13 -4.31
C ARG A 93 0.10 7.73 -5.51
N ILE A 94 0.64 7.94 -6.70
CA ILE A 94 0.06 7.51 -7.99
C ILE A 94 0.91 6.43 -8.67
N ILE A 95 2.18 6.30 -8.29
CA ILE A 95 3.10 5.29 -8.82
C ILE A 95 3.00 4.04 -7.97
N ASP A 96 2.67 2.91 -8.61
CA ASP A 96 2.75 1.59 -8.01
C ASP A 96 4.13 0.95 -8.26
N GLN A 97 4.39 -0.14 -7.55
CA GLN A 97 5.67 -0.85 -7.60
C GLN A 97 6.04 -1.30 -9.03
N GLU A 98 5.05 -1.71 -9.84
CA GLU A 98 5.26 -2.13 -11.22
C GLU A 98 5.74 -0.97 -12.11
N VAL A 99 5.13 0.21 -11.97
CA VAL A 99 5.56 1.41 -12.70
C VAL A 99 6.95 1.85 -12.22
N ALA A 100 7.22 1.79 -10.91
CA ALA A 100 8.55 2.08 -10.37
C ALA A 100 9.62 1.15 -10.97
N HIS A 101 9.30 -0.14 -11.14
CA HIS A 101 10.20 -1.11 -11.79
C HIS A 101 10.53 -0.71 -13.23
N ARG A 102 9.50 -0.37 -14.02
CA ARG A 102 9.68 0.07 -15.41
C ARG A 102 10.51 1.35 -15.52
N LEU A 103 10.30 2.30 -14.61
CA LEU A 103 11.06 3.54 -14.54
C LEU A 103 12.53 3.27 -14.16
N GLY A 104 12.76 2.36 -13.21
CA GLY A 104 14.11 1.94 -12.82
C GLY A 104 14.85 1.21 -13.95
N ASP A 105 14.20 0.29 -14.63
CA ASP A 105 14.78 -0.46 -15.76
C ASP A 105 15.16 0.49 -16.91
N LYS A 106 14.36 1.54 -17.15
CA LYS A 106 14.68 2.58 -18.14
C LYS A 106 15.96 3.32 -17.76
N VAL A 107 16.09 3.78 -16.52
CA VAL A 107 17.28 4.50 -16.05
C VAL A 107 18.53 3.60 -16.07
N LEU A 108 18.39 2.30 -15.78
CA LEU A 108 19.50 1.36 -15.85
C LEU A 108 20.02 1.14 -17.28
N GLY A 109 19.15 1.29 -18.28
CA GLY A 109 19.47 1.16 -19.71
C GLY A 109 20.04 2.42 -20.35
N GLU A 110 19.89 3.59 -19.71
CA GLU A 110 20.44 4.85 -20.19
C GLU A 110 21.96 4.93 -19.90
N GLU A 111 22.73 5.50 -20.84
CA GLU A 111 24.16 5.76 -20.62
C GLU A 111 24.33 6.92 -19.64
N LEU A 112 25.06 6.70 -18.55
CA LEU A 112 25.36 7.77 -17.59
C LEU A 112 26.43 8.71 -18.16
N PRO A 113 26.30 10.04 -17.98
CA PRO A 113 27.33 10.99 -18.38
C PRO A 113 28.69 10.62 -17.76
N GLY A 114 29.68 10.29 -18.59
CA GLY A 114 31.04 9.93 -18.14
C GLY A 114 31.31 8.45 -17.90
N GLN A 115 30.35 7.53 -18.16
CA GLN A 115 30.59 6.09 -18.15
C GLN A 115 30.16 5.45 -19.48
N GLU A 116 31.13 4.95 -20.26
CA GLU A 116 30.92 4.28 -21.57
C GLU A 116 30.26 2.88 -21.46
N ARG A 117 29.84 2.45 -20.26
CA ARG A 117 29.27 1.12 -20.02
C ARG A 117 27.91 1.23 -19.36
N THR A 118 26.92 0.59 -19.97
CA THR A 118 25.59 0.45 -19.37
C THR A 118 25.66 -0.45 -18.12
N LEU A 119 25.10 0.04 -17.02
CA LEU A 119 25.06 -0.69 -15.75
C LEU A 119 24.25 -1.99 -15.86
N GLY A 120 23.28 -2.05 -16.77
CA GLY A 120 22.49 -3.26 -17.06
C GLY A 120 23.31 -4.48 -17.52
N SER A 121 24.53 -4.27 -18.01
CA SER A 121 25.43 -5.40 -18.33
C SER A 121 26.02 -6.06 -17.07
N GLN A 122 26.06 -5.36 -15.93
CA GLN A 122 26.72 -5.80 -14.70
C GLN A 122 25.75 -6.11 -13.56
N ALA A 123 24.63 -5.39 -13.52
CA ALA A 123 23.63 -5.46 -12.46
C ALA A 123 22.22 -5.45 -13.03
N TYR A 124 21.24 -5.80 -12.20
CA TYR A 124 19.82 -5.63 -12.48
C TYR A 124 19.14 -4.93 -11.30
N VAL A 125 17.97 -4.35 -11.53
CA VAL A 125 17.22 -3.66 -10.47
C VAL A 125 16.60 -4.69 -9.53
N GLY A 126 16.86 -4.55 -8.23
CA GLY A 126 16.24 -5.36 -7.19
C GLY A 126 14.79 -4.96 -6.94
N GLU A 127 14.22 -5.51 -5.88
CA GLU A 127 12.83 -5.24 -5.55
C GLU A 127 12.64 -3.83 -4.97
N PHE A 128 11.71 -3.07 -5.55
CA PHE A 128 11.33 -1.76 -5.03
C PHE A 128 10.55 -1.88 -3.72
N ARG A 129 10.97 -1.11 -2.71
CA ARG A 129 10.29 -0.96 -1.42
C ARG A 129 9.87 0.50 -1.27
N ILE A 130 8.62 0.71 -0.87
CA ILE A 130 8.12 2.06 -0.58
C ILE A 130 8.57 2.44 0.82
N GLN A 131 9.14 3.64 0.95
CA GLN A 131 9.63 4.18 2.22
C GLN A 131 9.47 5.71 2.25
N ASN A 132 9.41 6.27 3.45
CA ASN A 132 9.40 7.71 3.70
C ASN A 132 10.82 8.18 3.96
N VAL A 133 11.31 9.06 3.09
CA VAL A 133 12.65 9.65 3.21
C VAL A 133 12.47 11.15 3.28
N ASN A 134 12.78 11.76 4.43
CA ASN A 134 12.63 13.20 4.67
C ASN A 134 11.22 13.76 4.37
N GLY A 135 10.15 13.01 4.69
CA GLY A 135 8.76 13.46 4.52
C GLY A 135 8.21 13.32 3.08
N GLU A 136 8.92 12.59 2.22
CA GLU A 136 8.51 12.24 0.87
C GLU A 136 8.56 10.74 0.63
N LEU A 137 7.55 10.22 -0.07
CA LEU A 137 7.44 8.80 -0.37
C LEU A 137 8.22 8.44 -1.63
N PHE A 138 9.12 7.47 -1.49
CA PHE A 138 9.94 6.95 -2.58
C PHE A 138 9.85 5.44 -2.67
N TRP A 139 9.77 4.94 -3.89
CA TRP A 139 10.10 3.56 -4.21
C TRP A 139 11.61 3.46 -4.39
N ILE A 140 12.28 2.66 -3.58
CA ILE A 140 13.73 2.50 -3.61
C ILE A 140 14.10 1.04 -3.84
N ALA A 141 15.06 0.80 -4.72
CA ALA A 141 15.55 -0.53 -5.06
C ALA A 141 17.07 -0.53 -5.21
N PRO A 142 17.79 -1.53 -4.65
CA PRO A 142 19.22 -1.69 -4.88
C PRO A 142 19.49 -2.18 -6.31
N LEU A 143 20.67 -1.88 -6.84
CA LEU A 143 21.18 -2.68 -7.97
C LEU A 143 21.78 -3.98 -7.42
N LEU A 144 21.44 -5.12 -8.02
CA LEU A 144 21.86 -6.44 -7.58
C LEU A 144 22.73 -7.15 -8.63
N HIS A 145 23.60 -8.06 -8.19
CA HIS A 145 24.43 -8.83 -9.10
C HIS A 145 23.60 -9.85 -9.88
N SER A 146 23.73 -9.86 -11.21
CA SER A 146 22.96 -10.79 -12.05
C SER A 146 23.61 -12.18 -12.22
N GLY A 147 24.55 -12.57 -11.35
CA GLY A 147 25.18 -13.91 -11.37
C GLY A 147 26.64 -13.97 -10.92
N PHE A 148 27.13 -15.21 -10.77
CA PHE A 148 28.42 -15.53 -10.15
C PHE A 148 29.62 -14.81 -10.75
N PHE A 149 29.83 -14.88 -12.07
CA PHE A 149 31.01 -14.26 -12.69
C PHE A 149 30.98 -12.73 -12.61
N LYS A 150 29.79 -12.12 -12.66
CA LYS A 150 29.64 -10.66 -12.52
C LYS A 150 29.93 -10.22 -11.09
N TRP A 151 29.40 -10.94 -10.10
CA TRP A 151 29.77 -10.75 -8.69
C TRP A 151 31.29 -10.94 -8.48
N PHE A 152 31.89 -12.00 -9.02
CA PHE A 152 33.31 -12.30 -8.85
C PHE A 152 34.23 -11.21 -9.42
N ASN A 153 33.85 -10.62 -10.56
CA ASN A 153 34.56 -9.51 -11.19
C ASN A 153 34.28 -8.16 -10.51
N ASN A 154 33.23 -8.06 -9.71
CA ASN A 154 32.84 -6.85 -8.99
C ASN A 154 32.58 -7.13 -7.50
N ARG A 155 33.58 -7.67 -6.79
CA ARG A 155 33.45 -8.02 -5.35
C ARG A 155 33.32 -6.81 -4.42
N ALA A 156 33.59 -5.61 -4.95
CA ALA A 156 33.40 -4.37 -4.22
C ALA A 156 31.90 -4.01 -4.06
N GLY A 157 31.00 -4.69 -4.78
CA GLY A 157 29.56 -4.45 -4.73
C GLY A 157 29.03 -3.74 -5.96
N THR A 158 27.73 -3.87 -6.20
CA THR A 158 27.04 -3.19 -7.28
C THR A 158 27.06 -1.68 -7.04
N PRO A 159 27.31 -0.89 -8.09
CA PRO A 159 27.31 0.57 -7.99
C PRO A 159 25.86 1.04 -8.00
N ALA A 160 25.45 1.84 -7.03
CA ALA A 160 24.14 2.51 -6.99
C ALA A 160 22.91 1.74 -6.47
N TYR A 161 21.91 2.54 -6.09
CA TYR A 161 20.50 2.16 -5.98
C TYR A 161 19.64 3.17 -6.76
N ILE A 162 18.40 2.78 -7.05
CA ILE A 162 17.43 3.62 -7.77
C ILE A 162 16.41 4.17 -6.79
N LYS A 163 16.08 5.46 -6.93
CA LYS A 163 15.07 6.17 -6.16
C LYS A 163 14.02 6.74 -7.12
N VAL A 164 12.77 6.30 -6.99
CA VAL A 164 11.62 6.75 -7.80
C VAL A 164 10.61 7.43 -6.89
N SER A 165 10.18 8.65 -7.19
CA SER A 165 9.13 9.31 -6.41
C SER A 165 7.80 8.55 -6.51
N ALA A 166 7.09 8.37 -5.41
CA ALA A 166 5.77 7.74 -5.40
C ALA A 166 4.67 8.63 -6.00
N THR A 167 4.92 9.94 -6.13
CA THR A 167 3.93 10.95 -6.56
C THR A 167 4.18 11.49 -7.96
N SER A 168 5.37 11.30 -8.55
CA SER A 168 5.71 11.82 -9.88
C SER A 168 6.61 10.90 -10.69
N SER A 169 6.20 10.58 -11.92
CA SER A 169 6.95 9.66 -12.81
C SER A 169 8.18 10.31 -13.45
N SER A 170 8.30 11.63 -13.34
CA SER A 170 9.43 12.40 -13.84
C SER A 170 10.62 12.42 -12.89
N LYS A 171 10.42 12.09 -11.62
CA LYS A 171 11.44 12.13 -10.57
C LYS A 171 11.99 10.72 -10.35
N VAL A 172 13.01 10.38 -11.13
CA VAL A 172 13.77 9.14 -10.99
C VAL A 172 15.25 9.50 -10.89
N GLU A 173 15.92 8.95 -9.88
CA GLU A 173 17.31 9.22 -9.57
C GLU A 173 18.07 7.90 -9.43
N LEU A 174 19.27 7.86 -10.01
CA LEU A 174 20.24 6.81 -9.77
C LEU A 174 21.32 7.35 -8.84
N VAL A 175 21.31 6.92 -7.59
CA VAL A 175 22.25 7.37 -6.56
C VAL A 175 23.50 6.52 -6.66
N SER A 176 24.58 7.03 -7.27
CA SER A 176 25.73 6.22 -7.70
C SER A 176 26.96 6.24 -6.79
N ASP A 177 26.95 7.04 -5.74
CA ASP A 177 28.06 7.19 -4.78
C ASP A 177 28.09 6.11 -3.68
N VAL A 178 27.47 4.97 -3.94
CA VAL A 178 27.28 3.89 -2.95
C VAL A 178 27.60 2.51 -3.54
N ARG A 179 27.95 1.57 -2.66
CA ARG A 179 28.35 0.19 -2.99
C ARG A 179 27.53 -0.84 -2.24
N VAL A 180 26.57 -1.45 -2.95
CA VAL A 180 25.77 -2.54 -2.39
C VAL A 180 26.58 -3.86 -2.48
N LYS A 181 27.44 -4.08 -1.49
CA LYS A 181 28.34 -5.24 -1.42
C LYS A 181 27.66 -6.44 -0.78
N TYR A 182 27.03 -6.25 0.37
CA TYR A 182 26.25 -7.27 1.06
C TYR A 182 24.86 -7.25 0.44
N GLN A 183 24.45 -8.36 -0.17
CA GLN A 183 23.16 -8.46 -0.84
C GLN A 183 22.70 -9.92 -0.96
N PRO A 184 21.40 -10.20 -1.14
CA PRO A 184 20.87 -11.56 -1.28
C PRO A 184 21.51 -12.36 -2.43
N GLU A 185 21.83 -11.69 -3.54
CA GLU A 185 22.37 -12.29 -4.77
C GLU A 185 23.90 -12.37 -4.82
N ALA A 186 24.58 -11.86 -3.78
CA ALA A 186 26.02 -12.01 -3.66
C ALA A 186 26.38 -13.43 -3.19
N TYR A 187 27.65 -13.80 -3.35
CA TYR A 187 28.15 -15.12 -3.00
C TYR A 187 29.08 -15.08 -1.79
N PHE A 188 29.27 -16.25 -1.16
CA PHE A 188 30.16 -16.43 -0.01
C PHE A 188 29.92 -15.42 1.11
N GLY A 189 30.97 -14.75 1.62
CA GLY A 189 30.85 -13.83 2.76
C GLY A 189 30.05 -12.56 2.48
N SER A 190 29.86 -12.19 1.21
CA SER A 190 29.01 -11.06 0.81
C SER A 190 27.54 -11.43 0.64
N ASN A 191 27.19 -12.72 0.65
CA ASN A 191 25.79 -13.14 0.65
C ASN A 191 25.13 -12.70 1.96
N LEU A 192 24.12 -11.84 1.89
CA LEU A 192 23.49 -11.20 3.06
C LEU A 192 23.03 -12.21 4.11
N HIS A 193 22.31 -13.24 3.70
CA HIS A 193 21.81 -14.29 4.59
C HIS A 193 22.97 -15.06 5.26
N ARG A 194 24.02 -15.42 4.49
CA ARG A 194 25.20 -16.10 5.04
C ARG A 194 25.98 -15.20 5.99
N HIS A 195 26.09 -13.92 5.68
CA HIS A 195 26.78 -12.93 6.51
C HIS A 195 26.11 -12.83 7.88
N LEU A 196 24.78 -12.69 7.93
CA LEU A 196 24.03 -12.71 9.19
C LEU A 196 24.27 -14.02 9.97
N TYR A 197 24.19 -15.17 9.30
CA TYR A 197 24.44 -16.46 9.95
C TYR A 197 25.84 -16.55 10.58
N LEU A 198 26.88 -16.19 9.84
CA LEU A 198 28.26 -16.25 10.33
C LEU A 198 28.54 -15.25 11.46
N ASN A 199 27.68 -14.24 11.63
CA ASN A 199 27.76 -13.22 12.68
C ASN A 199 26.74 -13.42 13.81
N GLY A 200 26.31 -14.67 14.06
CA GLY A 200 25.56 -15.03 15.27
C GLY A 200 24.07 -15.26 15.10
N TYR A 201 23.51 -15.05 13.91
CA TYR A 201 22.06 -15.23 13.66
C TYR A 201 21.66 -16.64 13.21
N LEU A 202 22.54 -17.64 13.40
CA LEU A 202 22.26 -19.04 13.03
C LEU A 202 21.06 -19.65 13.75
N THR A 203 20.79 -19.23 14.98
CA THR A 203 19.70 -19.74 15.84
C THR A 203 18.45 -18.85 15.85
N THR A 204 18.44 -17.81 15.01
CA THR A 204 17.41 -16.77 14.97
C THR A 204 16.56 -16.90 13.71
N GLY A 205 15.24 -16.69 13.84
CA GLY A 205 14.35 -16.58 12.69
C GLY A 205 14.62 -15.27 11.95
N LEU A 206 14.96 -15.35 10.67
CA LEU A 206 15.19 -14.20 9.79
C LEU A 206 14.16 -14.21 8.67
N THR A 207 13.48 -13.08 8.45
CA THR A 207 12.51 -12.90 7.35
C THR A 207 12.52 -11.45 6.86
N ASP A 208 11.75 -11.16 5.82
CA ASP A 208 11.54 -9.83 5.23
C ASP A 208 12.83 -9.00 5.08
N TYR A 209 13.70 -9.42 4.16
CA TYR A 209 14.94 -8.71 3.86
C TYR A 209 14.60 -7.47 3.02
N THR A 210 14.35 -6.34 3.66
CA THR A 210 14.01 -5.07 2.99
C THR A 210 15.25 -4.22 2.78
N PHE A 211 15.35 -3.60 1.61
CA PHE A 211 16.36 -2.59 1.33
C PHE A 211 15.78 -1.23 1.67
N GLU A 212 16.39 -0.54 2.64
CA GLU A 212 15.96 0.76 3.12
C GLU A 212 17.15 1.73 3.13
N ILE A 213 16.88 3.04 3.14
CA ILE A 213 17.93 4.06 3.26
C ILE A 213 17.65 4.93 4.48
N ASP A 214 18.71 5.39 5.14
CA ASP A 214 18.57 6.44 6.15
C ASP A 214 18.29 7.82 5.51
N ASP A 215 18.10 8.84 6.34
CA ASP A 215 17.81 10.20 5.91
C ASP A 215 19.00 10.84 5.14
N GLU A 216 20.22 10.35 5.37
CA GLU A 216 21.46 10.72 4.69
C GLU A 216 21.65 10.00 3.32
N GLY A 217 20.86 8.97 3.03
CA GLY A 217 20.93 8.18 1.80
C GLY A 217 21.87 6.97 1.86
N THR A 218 22.35 6.60 3.04
CA THR A 218 23.15 5.40 3.27
C THR A 218 22.26 4.16 3.15
N PRO A 219 22.67 3.15 2.34
CA PRO A 219 21.86 1.96 2.13
C PRO A 219 22.03 0.89 3.20
N TYR A 220 20.91 0.34 3.66
CA TYR A 220 20.84 -0.74 4.64
C TYR A 220 19.94 -1.89 4.17
N TRP A 221 20.24 -3.09 4.65
CA TRP A 221 19.27 -4.18 4.69
C TRP A 221 18.68 -4.27 6.07
N VAL A 222 17.38 -4.04 6.18
CA VAL A 222 16.61 -4.26 7.40
C VAL A 222 16.04 -5.66 7.32
N VAL A 223 16.41 -6.52 8.28
CA VAL A 223 15.98 -7.93 8.31
C VAL A 223 15.19 -8.17 9.57
N THR A 224 13.92 -8.55 9.45
CA THR A 224 13.08 -8.85 10.61
C THR A 224 13.57 -10.10 11.33
N LEU A 225 13.74 -9.96 12.65
CA LEU A 225 14.01 -11.02 13.59
C LEU A 225 12.70 -11.53 14.18
N TYR A 226 12.45 -12.83 14.08
CA TYR A 226 11.23 -13.45 14.58
C TYR A 226 11.48 -14.71 15.40
N SER A 227 10.48 -15.03 16.21
CA SER A 227 10.39 -16.26 17.00
C SER A 227 9.02 -16.90 16.79
N HIS A 228 8.85 -18.15 17.23
CA HIS A 228 7.53 -18.77 17.28
C HIS A 228 6.92 -18.58 18.66
N GLU A 229 5.90 -17.73 18.75
CA GLU A 229 5.14 -17.50 19.97
C GLU A 229 4.08 -18.59 20.18
N VAL A 230 3.51 -19.09 19.07
CA VAL A 230 2.57 -20.22 19.10
C VAL A 230 3.14 -21.37 18.27
N GLY A 231 3.81 -22.28 18.96
CA GLY A 231 4.22 -23.55 18.38
C GLY A 231 5.35 -23.46 17.35
N PHE A 232 5.13 -24.00 16.15
CA PHE A 232 6.09 -23.97 15.04
C PHE A 232 5.66 -23.06 13.88
N SER A 233 4.48 -22.44 13.96
CA SER A 233 3.92 -21.64 12.86
C SER A 233 3.42 -20.27 13.30
N GLY A 234 3.04 -20.07 14.57
CA GLY A 234 2.65 -18.76 15.08
C GLY A 234 3.87 -17.87 15.27
N THR A 235 4.32 -17.27 14.17
CA THR A 235 5.49 -16.38 14.15
C THR A 235 5.15 -15.00 14.70
N ASN A 236 6.12 -14.41 15.40
CA ASN A 236 6.02 -13.04 15.87
C ASN A 236 7.39 -12.35 15.79
N ALA A 237 7.41 -11.15 15.23
CA ALA A 237 8.60 -10.32 15.09
C ALA A 237 8.89 -9.58 16.39
N TYR A 238 10.15 -9.63 16.82
CA TYR A 238 10.61 -8.99 18.07
C TYR A 238 11.67 -7.91 17.86
N GLY A 239 12.19 -7.75 16.64
CA GLY A 239 13.21 -6.77 16.32
C GLY A 239 13.69 -6.87 14.89
N VAL A 240 14.76 -6.13 14.57
CA VAL A 240 15.42 -6.13 13.26
C VAL A 240 16.93 -6.22 13.42
N ALA A 241 17.59 -6.94 12.52
CA ALA A 241 19.01 -6.81 12.26
C ALA A 241 19.21 -5.90 11.05
N VAL A 242 19.84 -4.75 11.29
CA VAL A 242 20.14 -3.73 10.29
C VAL A 242 21.58 -3.91 9.83
N VAL A 243 21.76 -4.24 8.56
CA VAL A 243 23.07 -4.49 7.95
C VAL A 243 23.41 -3.35 7.03
N ASN A 244 24.52 -2.65 7.27
CA ASN A 244 25.02 -1.66 6.31
C ASN A 244 25.38 -2.38 5.00
N ALA A 245 24.80 -1.96 3.88
CA ALA A 245 24.93 -2.68 2.62
C ALA A 245 26.36 -2.63 2.05
N GLU A 246 27.20 -1.68 2.48
CA GLU A 246 28.58 -1.53 2.02
C GLU A 246 29.58 -2.21 2.96
N THR A 247 29.52 -1.90 4.25
CA THR A 247 30.50 -2.35 5.25
C THR A 247 30.17 -3.74 5.78
N GLY A 248 28.87 -4.10 5.81
CA GLY A 248 28.38 -5.31 6.44
C GLY A 248 28.28 -5.22 7.95
N ASP A 249 28.44 -4.04 8.55
CA ASP A 249 28.24 -3.86 9.98
C ASP A 249 26.78 -4.16 10.33
N ILE A 250 26.57 -4.95 11.39
CA ILE A 250 25.25 -5.39 11.83
C ILE A 250 24.92 -4.70 13.15
N GLN A 251 23.75 -4.09 13.22
CA GLN A 251 23.17 -3.54 14.44
C GLN A 251 21.79 -4.14 14.67
N GLU A 252 21.53 -4.59 15.88
CA GLU A 252 20.24 -5.15 16.27
C GLU A 252 19.42 -4.10 17.02
N TYR A 253 18.14 -4.02 16.69
CA TYR A 253 17.21 -3.11 17.32
C TYR A 253 15.90 -3.81 17.68
N THR A 254 15.35 -3.40 18.82
CA THR A 254 13.94 -3.66 19.17
C THR A 254 13.05 -2.58 18.55
N PRO A 255 11.71 -2.78 18.50
CA PRO A 255 10.78 -1.74 18.02
C PRO A 255 10.96 -0.37 18.68
N GLU A 256 11.31 -0.34 19.96
CA GLU A 256 11.47 0.87 20.77
C GLU A 256 12.82 1.57 20.53
N THR A 257 13.85 0.82 20.14
CA THR A 257 15.23 1.32 20.00
C THR A 257 15.64 1.56 18.56
N ALA A 258 14.90 1.00 17.59
CA ALA A 258 15.18 1.17 16.17
C ALA A 258 15.10 2.64 15.73
N PRO A 259 16.05 3.13 14.91
CA PRO A 259 16.00 4.46 14.30
C PRO A 259 14.68 4.74 13.56
N LYS A 260 14.27 6.01 13.50
CA LYS A 260 12.97 6.41 12.93
C LYS A 260 12.83 6.15 11.43
N TRP A 261 13.92 6.22 10.67
CA TRP A 261 13.93 5.96 9.22
C TRP A 261 13.60 4.50 8.87
N ILE A 262 13.64 3.58 9.85
CA ILE A 262 13.22 2.20 9.65
C ILE A 262 11.69 2.15 9.62
N ASP A 263 11.14 1.97 8.43
CA ASP A 263 9.70 1.97 8.20
C ASP A 263 9.08 0.59 8.49
N ARG A 264 9.84 -0.51 8.40
CA ARG A 264 9.27 -1.86 8.45
C ARG A 264 10.01 -2.77 9.42
N ILE A 265 9.39 -3.01 10.58
CA ILE A 265 9.84 -4.02 11.56
C ILE A 265 8.93 -5.24 11.51
N GLN A 266 7.61 -5.02 11.47
CA GLN A 266 6.56 -6.01 11.34
C GLN A 266 6.34 -6.32 9.86
N PRO A 267 6.68 -7.52 9.36
CA PRO A 267 6.53 -7.88 7.96
C PRO A 267 5.07 -7.89 7.51
N LYS A 268 4.84 -7.52 6.25
CA LYS A 268 3.52 -7.52 5.64
C LYS A 268 2.84 -8.89 5.75
N GLU A 269 3.54 -9.94 5.34
CA GLU A 269 3.01 -11.31 5.28
C GLU A 269 2.68 -11.85 6.67
N MET A 270 3.50 -11.51 7.68
CA MET A 270 3.26 -11.88 9.07
C MET A 270 2.01 -11.18 9.63
N VAL A 271 1.86 -9.88 9.36
CA VAL A 271 0.69 -9.12 9.80
C VAL A 271 -0.59 -9.62 9.12
N GLU A 272 -0.53 -9.91 7.81
CA GLU A 272 -1.65 -10.49 7.06
C GLU A 272 -2.07 -11.85 7.66
N GLU A 273 -1.12 -12.76 7.89
CA GLU A 273 -1.39 -14.07 8.50
C GLU A 273 -2.00 -13.94 9.91
N GLN A 274 -1.47 -13.05 10.75
CA GLN A 274 -2.00 -12.82 12.09
C GLN A 274 -3.41 -12.22 12.09
N LEU A 275 -3.73 -11.34 11.13
CA LEU A 275 -5.09 -10.81 10.94
C LEU A 275 -6.06 -11.89 10.45
N GLU A 276 -5.63 -12.79 9.57
CA GLU A 276 -6.43 -13.95 9.15
C GLU A 276 -6.74 -14.87 10.34
N PHE A 277 -5.75 -15.20 11.18
CA PHE A 277 -5.99 -15.97 12.40
C PHE A 277 -6.96 -15.28 13.36
N TRP A 278 -6.81 -13.97 13.54
CA TRP A 278 -7.71 -13.18 14.37
C TRP A 278 -9.17 -13.27 13.89
N GLY A 279 -9.37 -13.19 12.58
CA GLY A 279 -10.69 -13.22 11.95
C GLY A 279 -11.32 -14.63 11.85
N GLU A 280 -10.50 -15.65 11.59
CA GLU A 280 -10.92 -17.05 11.43
C GLU A 280 -11.34 -17.68 12.77
N TYR A 281 -10.55 -17.46 13.82
CA TYR A 281 -10.75 -18.11 15.13
C TYR A 281 -11.59 -17.31 16.12
N ILE A 282 -12.42 -16.37 15.65
CA ILE A 282 -13.25 -15.52 16.52
C ILE A 282 -14.13 -16.29 17.51
N HIS A 283 -14.64 -17.45 17.09
CA HIS A 283 -15.41 -18.40 17.92
C HIS A 283 -14.69 -19.75 18.06
N GLY A 284 -13.36 -19.75 17.96
CA GLY A 284 -12.51 -20.94 17.99
C GLY A 284 -12.51 -21.75 16.69
N TYR A 285 -11.73 -22.84 16.68
CA TYR A 285 -11.46 -23.65 15.48
C TYR A 285 -12.72 -24.30 14.86
N TRP A 286 -13.67 -24.71 15.69
CA TRP A 286 -14.85 -25.48 15.25
C TRP A 286 -16.02 -24.61 14.74
N ASN A 287 -15.76 -23.34 14.39
CA ASN A 287 -16.74 -22.41 13.84
C ASN A 287 -17.01 -22.66 12.34
N PHE A 288 -17.56 -23.82 12.00
CA PHE A 288 -17.82 -24.21 10.60
C PHE A 288 -18.99 -23.47 9.94
N SER A 289 -19.85 -22.82 10.74
CA SER A 289 -20.92 -21.97 10.23
C SER A 289 -20.42 -20.61 9.74
N ASN A 290 -19.13 -20.31 9.92
CA ASN A 290 -18.51 -19.01 9.62
C ASN A 290 -19.19 -17.83 10.35
N LEU A 291 -19.76 -18.10 11.53
CA LEU A 291 -20.41 -17.06 12.33
C LEU A 291 -19.38 -15.98 12.70
N ASP A 292 -19.69 -14.72 12.40
CA ASP A 292 -18.85 -13.53 12.66
C ASP A 292 -17.42 -13.58 12.10
N LYS A 293 -17.08 -14.56 11.27
CA LYS A 293 -15.73 -14.66 10.70
C LYS A 293 -15.45 -13.50 9.77
N LYS A 294 -14.24 -12.98 9.90
CA LYS A 294 -13.74 -11.85 9.11
C LYS A 294 -12.46 -12.28 8.44
N THR A 295 -12.19 -11.69 7.30
CA THR A 295 -10.96 -11.91 6.54
C THR A 295 -10.53 -10.56 5.98
N THR A 296 -9.24 -10.40 5.75
CA THR A 296 -8.71 -9.21 5.12
C THR A 296 -9.14 -9.15 3.65
N THR A 297 -9.21 -7.95 3.09
CA THR A 297 -9.31 -7.82 1.63
C THR A 297 -7.96 -8.12 1.01
N LYS A 298 -7.95 -8.43 -0.30
CA LYS A 298 -6.74 -8.88 -0.97
C LYS A 298 -5.67 -7.79 -0.99
N GLY A 299 -4.60 -8.01 -0.24
CA GLY A 299 -3.39 -7.19 -0.27
C GLY A 299 -3.35 -6.08 0.79
N LEU A 300 -2.19 -5.95 1.42
CA LEU A 300 -1.87 -4.85 2.34
C LEU A 300 -1.11 -3.74 1.62
N SER A 301 -1.36 -2.49 2.03
CA SER A 301 -0.64 -1.31 1.56
C SER A 301 0.07 -0.60 2.70
N LEU A 302 1.28 -0.12 2.48
CA LEU A 302 1.94 0.78 3.43
C LEU A 302 1.38 2.19 3.27
N VAL A 303 0.88 2.75 4.38
CA VAL A 303 0.37 4.12 4.51
C VAL A 303 1.01 4.81 5.70
N TYR A 304 0.94 6.13 5.76
CA TYR A 304 1.58 6.92 6.82
C TYR A 304 0.53 7.72 7.58
N GLY A 305 0.62 7.66 8.91
CA GLY A 305 -0.28 8.35 9.83
C GLY A 305 0.13 9.80 10.06
N LYS A 306 -0.68 10.52 10.85
CA LYS A 306 -0.42 11.92 11.26
C LYS A 306 0.82 12.09 12.14
N ASP A 307 1.24 11.00 12.76
CA ASP A 307 2.39 10.88 13.65
C ASP A 307 3.69 10.57 12.89
N ASP A 308 3.64 10.62 11.55
CA ASP A 308 4.75 10.27 10.65
C ASP A 308 5.22 8.82 10.83
N GLN A 309 4.36 7.97 11.37
CA GLN A 309 4.60 6.53 11.49
C GLN A 309 3.95 5.79 10.33
N SER A 310 4.56 4.66 9.99
CA SER A 310 4.11 3.74 8.95
C SER A 310 3.13 2.70 9.50
N TYR A 311 2.10 2.42 8.70
CA TYR A 311 1.04 1.48 9.03
C TYR A 311 0.76 0.55 7.84
N TRP A 312 0.52 -0.72 8.12
CA TRP A 312 -0.13 -1.62 7.18
C TRP A 312 -1.63 -1.36 7.17
N TYR A 313 -2.12 -0.93 6.02
CA TYR A 313 -3.54 -0.81 5.73
C TYR A 313 -4.05 -2.06 5.02
N THR A 314 -5.17 -2.59 5.49
CA THR A 314 -5.99 -3.54 4.73
C THR A 314 -7.47 -3.42 5.08
N GLY A 315 -8.33 -3.60 4.10
CA GLY A 315 -9.77 -3.70 4.31
C GLY A 315 -10.14 -4.99 5.04
N LEU A 316 -11.32 -4.98 5.65
CA LEU A 316 -11.94 -6.16 6.27
C LEU A 316 -13.25 -6.47 5.55
N THR A 317 -13.50 -7.74 5.32
CA THR A 317 -14.80 -8.26 4.85
C THR A 317 -15.26 -9.43 5.72
N SER A 318 -16.55 -9.70 5.70
CA SER A 318 -17.11 -10.92 6.27
C SER A 318 -16.85 -12.09 5.33
N VAL A 319 -16.56 -13.27 5.89
CA VAL A 319 -16.44 -14.49 5.08
C VAL A 319 -17.74 -14.73 4.30
N GLY A 320 -17.63 -14.92 2.99
CA GLY A 320 -18.77 -15.07 2.06
C GLY A 320 -19.30 -13.78 1.44
N GLN A 321 -18.72 -12.61 1.73
CA GLN A 321 -19.01 -11.33 1.07
C GLN A 321 -17.79 -10.85 0.28
N GLU A 322 -17.92 -10.69 -1.04
CA GLU A 322 -16.78 -10.37 -1.91
C GLU A 322 -16.63 -8.87 -2.23
N GLN A 323 -17.70 -8.09 -2.17
CA GLN A 323 -17.72 -6.70 -2.67
C GLN A 323 -17.98 -5.63 -1.60
N GLY A 324 -18.49 -6.03 -0.43
CA GLY A 324 -18.73 -5.13 0.69
C GLY A 324 -17.59 -5.17 1.69
N THR A 325 -17.11 -4.01 2.13
CA THR A 325 -16.23 -3.92 3.29
C THR A 325 -17.03 -3.59 4.55
N ILE A 326 -16.62 -4.16 5.68
CA ILE A 326 -17.16 -3.87 7.01
C ILE A 326 -16.28 -2.89 7.80
N GLY A 327 -15.20 -2.40 7.19
CA GLY A 327 -14.18 -1.55 7.79
C GLY A 327 -12.79 -1.89 7.31
N PHE A 328 -11.79 -1.30 7.93
CA PHE A 328 -10.38 -1.58 7.62
C PHE A 328 -9.56 -1.58 8.91
N VAL A 329 -8.33 -2.05 8.83
CA VAL A 329 -7.38 -2.02 9.94
C VAL A 329 -6.13 -1.25 9.54
N LEU A 330 -5.57 -0.55 10.52
CA LEU A 330 -4.23 0.01 10.49
C LEU A 330 -3.40 -0.71 11.55
N VAL A 331 -2.34 -1.40 11.12
CA VAL A 331 -1.38 -2.07 11.99
C VAL A 331 -0.08 -1.30 11.93
N ASN A 332 0.36 -0.75 13.06
CA ASN A 332 1.63 -0.03 13.13
C ASN A 332 2.79 -0.97 12.77
N THR A 333 3.59 -0.61 11.76
CA THR A 333 4.64 -1.50 11.24
C THR A 333 5.85 -1.61 12.17
N ARG A 334 5.90 -0.82 13.24
CA ARG A 334 6.92 -0.85 14.28
C ARG A 334 6.42 -1.59 15.52
N THR A 335 5.37 -1.08 16.15
CA THR A 335 4.88 -1.56 17.45
C THR A 335 3.85 -2.68 17.35
N LYS A 336 3.32 -2.97 16.15
CA LYS A 336 2.20 -3.90 15.92
C LYS A 336 0.86 -3.44 16.53
N GLU A 337 0.79 -2.24 17.10
CA GLU A 337 -0.47 -1.70 17.59
C GLU A 337 -1.51 -1.63 16.47
N THR A 338 -2.67 -2.24 16.71
CA THR A 338 -3.69 -2.43 15.68
C THR A 338 -4.95 -1.64 16.03
N THR A 339 -5.42 -0.83 15.08
CA THR A 339 -6.70 -0.10 15.18
C THR A 339 -7.61 -0.49 14.04
N ARG A 340 -8.84 -0.88 14.37
CA ARG A 340 -9.90 -1.20 13.41
C ARG A 340 -10.87 -0.03 13.32
N TYR A 341 -11.10 0.40 12.09
CA TYR A 341 -12.05 1.45 11.75
C TYR A 341 -13.32 0.86 11.17
N LYS A 342 -14.46 1.20 11.76
CA LYS A 342 -15.76 0.78 11.22
C LYS A 342 -16.15 1.67 10.05
N GLN A 343 -15.91 1.19 8.85
CA GLN A 343 -16.26 1.89 7.61
C GLN A 343 -16.96 0.93 6.66
N VAL A 344 -18.30 0.97 6.63
CA VAL A 344 -19.08 0.19 5.66
C VAL A 344 -18.95 0.82 4.28
N GLY A 345 -18.81 0.00 3.25
CA GLY A 345 -18.66 0.49 1.90
C GLY A 345 -18.22 -0.59 0.91
N ALA A 346 -17.43 -0.18 -0.08
CA ALA A 346 -16.84 -1.04 -1.08
C ALA A 346 -15.44 -1.52 -0.69
N THR A 347 -15.10 -2.75 -1.08
CA THR A 347 -13.72 -3.23 -1.03
C THR A 347 -12.84 -2.49 -2.04
N GLU A 348 -11.52 -2.54 -1.85
CA GLU A 348 -10.54 -2.02 -2.78
C GLU A 348 -10.77 -2.62 -4.18
N GLU A 349 -11.02 -3.92 -4.26
CA GLU A 349 -11.24 -4.57 -5.54
C GLU A 349 -12.54 -4.13 -6.24
N ALA A 350 -13.62 -3.90 -5.48
CA ALA A 350 -14.84 -3.34 -6.03
C ALA A 350 -14.61 -1.91 -6.56
N ALA A 351 -13.89 -1.07 -5.80
CA ALA A 351 -13.53 0.28 -6.23
C ALA A 351 -12.65 0.27 -7.48
N ARG A 352 -11.68 -0.64 -7.56
CA ARG A 352 -10.82 -0.83 -8.74
C ARG A 352 -11.64 -1.16 -9.98
N ARG A 353 -12.60 -2.07 -9.86
CA ARG A 353 -13.51 -2.43 -10.97
C ARG A 353 -14.40 -1.25 -11.38
N SER A 354 -14.93 -0.48 -10.43
CA SER A 354 -15.74 0.71 -10.74
C SER A 354 -14.93 1.75 -11.52
N ALA A 355 -13.69 2.02 -11.10
CA ALA A 355 -12.80 2.93 -11.81
C ALA A 355 -12.49 2.45 -13.24
N MET A 356 -12.17 1.17 -13.40
CA MET A 356 -11.94 0.58 -14.73
C MET A 356 -13.20 0.58 -15.60
N GLY A 357 -14.37 0.36 -15.00
CA GLY A 357 -15.66 0.40 -15.68
C GLY A 357 -16.01 1.80 -16.22
N LYS A 358 -15.56 2.86 -15.53
CA LYS A 358 -15.76 4.25 -15.98
C LYS A 358 -15.00 4.59 -17.27
N VAL A 359 -13.90 3.87 -17.56
CA VAL A 359 -13.06 4.03 -18.76
C VAL A 359 -12.92 2.71 -19.52
N GLN A 360 -13.98 1.90 -19.52
CA GLN A 360 -13.95 0.55 -20.07
C GLN A 360 -13.53 0.52 -21.54
N GLU A 361 -13.90 1.55 -22.31
CA GLU A 361 -13.55 1.71 -23.72
C GLU A 361 -12.04 1.80 -23.95
N LYS A 362 -11.28 2.30 -22.96
CA LYS A 362 -9.81 2.43 -23.03
C LYS A 362 -9.09 1.16 -22.63
N LYS A 363 -9.80 0.20 -22.02
CA LYS A 363 -9.26 -1.07 -21.51
C LYS A 363 -8.06 -0.87 -20.57
N TYR A 364 -8.10 0.20 -19.77
CA TYR A 364 -7.06 0.48 -18.78
C TYR A 364 -7.13 -0.48 -17.60
N ILE A 365 -5.97 -0.74 -17.00
CA ILE A 365 -5.79 -1.62 -15.83
C ILE A 365 -5.54 -0.73 -14.61
N GLY A 366 -6.34 -0.89 -13.57
CA GLY A 366 -6.18 -0.18 -12.30
C GLY A 366 -5.07 -0.77 -11.43
N SER A 367 -4.27 0.10 -10.81
CA SER A 367 -3.38 -0.26 -9.71
C SER A 367 -4.18 -0.71 -8.48
N PHE A 368 -3.48 -1.25 -7.47
CA PHE A 368 -4.10 -1.45 -6.16
C PHE A 368 -4.58 -0.10 -5.60
N PRO A 369 -5.85 0.05 -5.19
CA PRO A 369 -6.35 1.29 -4.63
C PRO A 369 -5.85 1.53 -3.21
N ILE A 370 -5.56 2.79 -2.90
CA ILE A 370 -5.04 3.21 -1.61
C ILE A 370 -6.08 4.11 -0.96
N LEU A 371 -6.40 3.85 0.30
CA LEU A 371 -7.35 4.66 1.04
C LEU A 371 -6.71 5.98 1.47
N TYR A 372 -7.37 7.08 1.16
CA TYR A 372 -7.03 8.41 1.67
C TYR A 372 -8.24 9.10 2.27
N ASN A 373 -7.99 10.01 3.21
CA ASN A 373 -8.97 10.99 3.61
C ASN A 373 -8.92 12.18 2.65
N ILE A 374 -9.91 12.29 1.76
CA ILE A 374 -10.07 13.42 0.84
C ILE A 374 -11.24 14.26 1.34
N ASN A 375 -10.97 15.40 1.97
CA ASN A 375 -11.97 16.30 2.54
C ASN A 375 -12.96 15.60 3.52
N ASN A 376 -12.45 14.84 4.47
CA ASN A 376 -13.25 14.06 5.44
C ASN A 376 -14.08 12.92 4.82
N VAL A 377 -13.79 12.56 3.57
CA VAL A 377 -14.42 11.44 2.87
C VAL A 377 -13.39 10.35 2.62
N PRO A 378 -13.60 9.13 3.13
CA PRO A 378 -12.76 7.98 2.80
C PRO A 378 -12.88 7.69 1.30
N THR A 379 -11.77 7.85 0.60
CA THR A 379 -11.71 7.80 -0.86
C THR A 379 -10.53 6.93 -1.27
N TYR A 380 -10.81 5.93 -2.10
CA TYR A 380 -9.76 5.15 -2.75
C TYR A 380 -9.18 5.92 -3.92
N VAL A 381 -7.86 5.99 -4.00
CA VAL A 381 -7.13 6.54 -5.14
C VAL A 381 -6.31 5.44 -5.80
N LEU A 382 -6.37 5.37 -7.13
CA LEU A 382 -5.64 4.42 -7.94
C LEU A 382 -5.22 5.04 -9.27
N SER A 383 -4.12 4.56 -9.84
CA SER A 383 -3.73 4.91 -11.20
C SER A 383 -4.32 3.92 -12.19
N LEU A 384 -4.66 4.41 -13.37
CA LEU A 384 -5.17 3.66 -14.51
C LEU A 384 -4.09 3.65 -15.59
N LYS A 385 -3.64 2.45 -15.92
CA LYS A 385 -2.52 2.20 -16.83
C LYS A 385 -3.03 1.65 -18.16
N ASP A 386 -2.36 1.99 -19.25
CA ASP A 386 -2.56 1.29 -20.52
C ASP A 386 -1.95 -0.13 -20.47
N GLN A 387 -2.11 -0.89 -21.56
CA GLN A 387 -1.57 -2.25 -21.66
C GLN A 387 -0.04 -2.28 -21.70
N ALA A 388 0.59 -1.14 -22.02
CA ALA A 388 2.04 -0.95 -21.92
C ALA A 388 2.47 -0.51 -20.51
N GLY A 389 1.57 -0.54 -19.51
CA GLY A 389 1.87 -0.23 -18.13
C GLY A 389 2.18 1.24 -17.85
N LEU A 390 1.86 2.15 -18.77
CA LEU A 390 2.04 3.58 -18.58
C LEU A 390 0.80 4.17 -17.93
N ILE A 391 1.00 4.97 -16.88
CA ILE A 391 -0.09 5.70 -16.23
C ILE A 391 -0.66 6.71 -17.24
N LYS A 392 -1.96 6.62 -17.47
CA LYS A 392 -2.71 7.54 -18.35
C LYS A 392 -3.70 8.40 -17.57
N MET A 393 -4.26 7.85 -16.50
CA MET A 393 -5.28 8.51 -15.71
C MET A 393 -5.14 8.16 -14.23
N VAL A 394 -5.75 8.99 -13.39
CA VAL A 394 -5.95 8.73 -11.96
C VAL A 394 -7.44 8.65 -11.70
N ALA A 395 -7.85 7.74 -10.83
CA ALA A 395 -9.23 7.60 -10.41
C ALA A 395 -9.35 7.80 -8.89
N MET A 396 -10.46 8.42 -8.51
CA MET A 396 -10.91 8.56 -7.13
C MET A 396 -12.27 7.90 -6.99
N VAL A 397 -12.42 7.00 -6.02
CA VAL A 397 -13.65 6.23 -5.79
C VAL A 397 -14.07 6.36 -4.34
N SER A 398 -15.33 6.72 -4.11
CA SER A 398 -15.86 6.81 -2.75
C SER A 398 -15.92 5.41 -2.11
N VAL A 399 -15.38 5.27 -0.91
CA VAL A 399 -15.52 4.01 -0.16
C VAL A 399 -16.98 3.76 0.20
N ARG A 400 -17.71 4.83 0.57
CA ARG A 400 -19.14 4.72 0.96
C ARG A 400 -20.04 4.28 -0.19
N ASP A 401 -19.69 4.64 -1.43
CA ASP A 401 -20.47 4.34 -2.63
C ASP A 401 -19.55 4.24 -3.85
N HIS A 402 -19.21 3.01 -4.26
CA HIS A 402 -18.31 2.78 -5.38
C HIS A 402 -18.87 3.18 -6.75
N SER A 403 -20.14 3.60 -6.84
CA SER A 403 -20.68 4.18 -8.08
C SER A 403 -20.19 5.61 -8.30
N ILE A 404 -19.76 6.28 -7.23
CA ILE A 404 -19.19 7.62 -7.24
C ILE A 404 -17.71 7.52 -7.60
N VAL A 405 -17.43 7.73 -8.89
CA VAL A 405 -16.09 7.62 -9.48
C VAL A 405 -15.76 8.92 -10.21
N GLY A 406 -14.62 9.53 -9.87
CA GLY A 406 -14.00 10.59 -10.65
C GLY A 406 -12.75 10.07 -11.34
N VAL A 407 -12.57 10.43 -12.60
CA VAL A 407 -11.37 10.07 -13.39
C VAL A 407 -10.84 11.32 -14.08
N GLY A 408 -9.53 11.48 -14.13
CA GLY A 408 -8.84 12.56 -14.83
C GLY A 408 -7.44 12.16 -15.27
N GLU A 409 -6.79 12.98 -16.11
CA GLU A 409 -5.41 12.71 -16.55
C GLU A 409 -4.40 12.96 -15.41
N ASN A 410 -4.78 13.80 -14.45
CA ASN A 410 -4.04 14.10 -13.23
C ASN A 410 -4.96 14.10 -12.00
N LEU A 411 -4.38 14.28 -10.82
CA LEU A 411 -5.09 14.25 -9.54
C LEU A 411 -6.12 15.38 -9.40
N GLU A 412 -5.81 16.58 -9.90
CA GLU A 412 -6.69 17.74 -9.87
C GLU A 412 -7.95 17.52 -10.71
N GLU A 413 -7.78 16.97 -11.91
CA GLU A 413 -8.87 16.61 -12.81
C GLU A 413 -9.72 15.47 -12.24
N ALA A 414 -9.08 14.45 -11.68
CA ALA A 414 -9.77 13.34 -11.02
C ALA A 414 -10.59 13.84 -9.83
N LEU A 415 -10.04 14.74 -9.02
CA LEU A 415 -10.74 15.36 -7.89
C LEU A 415 -11.92 16.22 -8.36
N ARG A 416 -11.74 17.03 -9.39
CA ARG A 416 -12.81 17.85 -9.98
C ARG A 416 -13.92 16.96 -10.53
N SER A 417 -13.58 15.89 -11.25
CA SER A 417 -14.53 14.89 -11.74
C SER A 417 -15.22 14.16 -10.59
N TYR A 418 -14.51 13.84 -9.51
CA TYR A 418 -15.04 13.13 -8.35
C TYR A 418 -16.05 14.00 -7.59
N ARG A 419 -15.75 15.29 -7.43
CA ARG A 419 -16.69 16.28 -6.86
C ARG A 419 -17.90 16.49 -7.76
N GLY A 420 -17.71 16.58 -9.07
CA GLY A 420 -18.81 16.70 -10.04
C GLY A 420 -19.66 15.42 -10.19
N GLY A 421 -19.09 14.26 -9.85
CA GLY A 421 -19.78 12.96 -9.82
C GLY A 421 -20.51 12.66 -8.52
N LYS A 422 -20.33 13.47 -7.47
CA LYS A 422 -21.16 13.42 -6.27
C LYS A 422 -22.43 14.27 -6.45
N VAL A 423 -23.57 13.60 -6.32
CA VAL A 423 -24.78 14.19 -5.74
C VAL A 423 -24.37 14.89 -4.44
N VAL A 424 -24.68 16.19 -4.36
CA VAL A 424 -25.36 16.82 -3.21
C VAL A 424 -25.26 15.97 -1.94
N ASP A 425 -24.13 16.04 -1.22
CA ASP A 425 -24.16 15.77 0.21
C ASP A 425 -25.02 16.88 0.80
N LYS A 426 -26.32 16.60 0.88
CA LYS A 426 -27.32 17.49 1.47
C LYS A 426 -27.09 17.46 2.97
N LYS A 427 -26.10 18.25 3.41
CA LYS A 427 -26.02 18.99 4.68
C LYS A 427 -24.59 19.50 4.89
N GLU A 428 -24.17 20.44 4.06
CA GLU A 428 -23.52 21.68 4.52
C GLU A 428 -23.98 22.78 3.52
N GLY A 429 -24.54 23.87 4.06
CA GLY A 429 -25.55 24.73 3.41
C GLY A 429 -25.44 25.00 1.91
N THR A 430 -26.31 24.40 1.09
CA THR A 430 -26.72 25.05 -0.17
C THR A 430 -27.49 26.30 0.21
N TYR A 431 -26.85 27.46 0.05
CA TYR A 431 -27.48 28.75 0.32
C TYR A 431 -28.27 29.18 -0.91
N LYS A 432 -29.53 29.56 -0.71
CA LYS A 432 -30.33 30.26 -1.72
C LYS A 432 -30.38 31.73 -1.36
N THR A 433 -30.02 32.57 -2.31
CA THR A 433 -30.16 34.02 -2.17
C THR A 433 -30.90 34.61 -3.36
N TYR A 434 -31.60 35.71 -3.11
CA TYR A 434 -32.28 36.53 -4.10
C TYR A 434 -31.65 37.91 -4.06
N GLY A 435 -31.16 38.40 -5.18
CA GLY A 435 -30.50 39.71 -5.23
C GLY A 435 -30.41 40.24 -6.65
N HIS A 436 -29.85 41.43 -6.79
CA HIS A 436 -29.64 42.06 -8.09
C HIS A 436 -28.18 41.93 -8.52
N ILE A 437 -27.98 41.69 -9.81
CA ILE A 437 -26.63 41.64 -10.41
C ILE A 437 -25.98 43.02 -10.34
N LYS A 438 -24.87 43.14 -9.61
CA LYS A 438 -24.09 44.38 -9.53
C LYS A 438 -23.07 44.49 -10.67
N ARG A 439 -22.49 43.37 -11.06
CA ARG A 439 -21.53 43.23 -12.17
C ARG A 439 -21.62 41.80 -12.70
N ILE A 440 -21.51 41.63 -14.01
CA ILE A 440 -21.39 40.34 -14.68
C ILE A 440 -20.40 40.46 -15.85
N GLN A 441 -19.54 39.46 -16.04
CA GLN A 441 -18.57 39.42 -17.14
C GLN A 441 -18.30 37.96 -17.52
N SER A 442 -18.17 37.67 -18.82
CA SER A 442 -17.73 36.36 -19.29
C SER A 442 -16.22 36.30 -19.50
N SER A 443 -15.65 35.12 -19.30
CA SER A 443 -14.27 34.79 -19.65
C SER A 443 -14.23 33.41 -20.31
N LEU A 444 -13.36 33.26 -21.31
CA LEU A 444 -13.13 32.00 -21.98
C LEU A 444 -11.95 31.30 -21.30
N VAL A 445 -12.21 30.21 -20.58
CA VAL A 445 -11.18 29.42 -19.91
C VAL A 445 -11.28 27.98 -20.42
N ASN A 446 -10.21 27.48 -21.04
CA ASN A 446 -10.14 26.10 -21.59
C ASN A 446 -11.29 25.74 -22.56
N GLY A 447 -11.68 26.68 -23.43
CA GLY A 447 -12.75 26.45 -24.43
C GLY A 447 -14.17 26.42 -23.88
N LYS A 448 -14.36 26.72 -22.58
CA LYS A 448 -15.67 26.89 -21.94
C LYS A 448 -15.87 28.36 -21.56
N THR A 449 -17.08 28.85 -21.73
CA THR A 449 -17.48 30.21 -21.32
C THR A 449 -17.95 30.18 -19.87
N SER A 450 -17.21 30.87 -19.00
CA SER A 450 -17.55 31.03 -17.58
C SER A 450 -17.99 32.48 -17.33
N TYR A 451 -19.02 32.66 -16.52
CA TYR A 451 -19.60 33.95 -16.14
C TYR A 451 -19.27 34.26 -14.69
N TYR A 452 -18.60 35.38 -14.47
CA TYR A 452 -18.26 35.90 -13.15
C TYR A 452 -19.22 37.03 -12.82
N PHE A 453 -19.87 36.98 -11.67
CA PHE A 453 -20.80 38.02 -11.26
C PHE A 453 -20.80 38.29 -9.76
N THR A 454 -21.39 39.41 -9.35
CA THR A 454 -21.52 39.83 -7.95
C THR A 454 -22.95 40.28 -7.68
N LEU A 455 -23.43 40.08 -6.46
CA LEU A 455 -24.77 40.48 -6.03
C LEU A 455 -24.70 41.70 -5.10
N ASP A 456 -25.76 42.49 -5.08
CA ASP A 456 -25.93 43.65 -4.20
C ASP A 456 -26.01 43.27 -2.71
N ASN A 457 -26.74 42.20 -2.41
CA ASN A 457 -27.05 41.73 -1.06
C ASN A 457 -25.98 40.78 -0.47
N VAL A 458 -24.98 40.42 -1.27
CA VAL A 458 -23.86 39.59 -0.83
C VAL A 458 -22.54 40.29 -1.18
N PRO A 459 -22.14 41.31 -0.38
CA PRO A 459 -20.93 42.08 -0.65
C PRO A 459 -19.67 41.22 -0.51
N ASN A 460 -18.64 41.53 -1.31
CA ASN A 460 -17.30 40.90 -1.29
C ASN A 460 -17.25 39.41 -1.68
N LYS A 461 -18.28 38.88 -2.36
CA LYS A 461 -18.28 37.53 -2.93
C LYS A 461 -18.40 37.58 -4.45
N ILE A 462 -17.56 36.80 -5.14
CA ILE A 462 -17.61 36.64 -6.60
C ILE A 462 -18.22 35.27 -6.89
N PHE A 463 -19.32 35.24 -7.62
CA PHE A 463 -19.97 34.03 -8.08
C PHE A 463 -19.46 33.61 -9.44
N LEU A 464 -19.34 32.30 -9.66
CA LEU A 464 -18.90 31.69 -10.90
C LEU A 464 -20.00 30.76 -11.43
N GLY A 465 -20.57 31.11 -12.57
CA GLY A 465 -21.54 30.31 -13.31
C GLY A 465 -20.98 29.81 -14.64
N GLU A 466 -21.46 28.67 -15.12
CA GLU A 466 -21.17 28.17 -16.46
C GLU A 466 -22.47 28.06 -17.26
N SER A 467 -22.41 28.22 -18.59
CA SER A 467 -23.60 28.11 -19.46
C SER A 467 -24.32 26.77 -19.38
N ILE A 468 -23.65 25.71 -18.90
CA ILE A 468 -24.26 24.40 -18.67
C ILE A 468 -25.20 24.38 -17.45
N ILE A 469 -25.04 25.34 -16.53
CA ILE A 469 -25.82 25.45 -15.28
C ILE A 469 -27.11 26.24 -15.53
N SER A 470 -27.05 27.29 -16.36
CA SER A 470 -28.21 27.99 -16.85
C SER A 470 -27.93 28.61 -18.22
N THR A 471 -28.89 28.49 -19.13
CA THR A 471 -28.85 29.13 -20.45
C THR A 471 -29.13 30.63 -20.38
N GLU A 472 -29.50 31.16 -19.21
CA GLU A 472 -29.85 32.58 -19.02
C GLU A 472 -28.62 33.47 -18.76
N PHE A 473 -27.48 32.91 -18.34
CA PHE A 473 -26.25 33.68 -18.08
C PHE A 473 -25.82 34.62 -19.22
N PRO A 474 -25.88 34.24 -20.51
CA PRO A 474 -25.53 35.15 -21.61
C PRO A 474 -26.52 36.31 -21.79
N LEU A 475 -27.74 36.20 -21.25
CA LEU A 475 -28.83 37.15 -21.40
C LEU A 475 -29.03 38.04 -20.16
N THR A 476 -28.41 37.70 -19.04
CA THR A 476 -28.47 38.47 -17.79
C THR A 476 -27.69 39.77 -17.89
N ALA A 477 -28.33 40.87 -17.49
CA ALA A 477 -27.74 42.21 -17.42
C ALA A 477 -27.50 42.68 -15.97
N VAL A 478 -26.79 43.80 -15.84
CA VAL A 478 -26.66 44.50 -14.56
C VAL A 478 -28.03 45.02 -14.13
N SER A 479 -28.35 44.89 -12.85
CA SER A 479 -29.64 45.19 -12.21
C SER A 479 -30.75 44.15 -12.37
N ASP A 480 -30.53 43.07 -13.12
CA ASP A 480 -31.49 41.96 -13.19
C ASP A 480 -31.66 41.26 -11.82
N SER A 481 -32.89 40.86 -11.53
CA SER A 481 -33.30 40.11 -10.34
C SER A 481 -33.02 38.62 -10.54
N VAL A 482 -32.18 38.04 -9.68
CA VAL A 482 -31.76 36.64 -9.84
C VAL A 482 -31.95 35.83 -8.57
N MET A 483 -32.27 34.56 -8.73
CA MET A 483 -32.15 33.54 -7.69
C MET A 483 -30.87 32.73 -7.93
N VAL A 484 -30.01 32.69 -6.92
CA VAL A 484 -28.75 31.94 -6.96
C VAL A 484 -28.75 30.92 -5.84
N ALA A 485 -28.61 29.64 -6.20
CA ALA A 485 -28.27 28.58 -5.27
C ALA A 485 -26.77 28.29 -5.40
N TYR A 486 -26.04 28.39 -4.30
CA TYR A 486 -24.58 28.24 -4.30
C TYR A 486 -24.10 27.44 -3.08
N ASP A 487 -22.90 26.90 -3.21
CA ASP A 487 -22.21 26.19 -2.14
C ASP A 487 -21.03 27.04 -1.65
N ASP A 488 -21.03 27.41 -0.37
CA ASP A 488 -19.97 28.25 0.21
C ASP A 488 -18.76 27.40 0.60
N ALA A 489 -17.99 27.00 -0.41
CA ALA A 489 -16.79 26.17 -0.27
C ALA A 489 -15.57 26.90 0.34
N ARG A 490 -15.75 28.11 0.93
CA ARG A 490 -14.69 28.99 1.44
C ARG A 490 -13.56 29.26 0.42
N GLN A 491 -13.93 29.45 -0.85
CA GLN A 491 -13.02 29.79 -1.95
C GLN A 491 -13.14 31.26 -2.34
N ALA A 492 -12.13 31.78 -3.07
CA ALA A 492 -12.13 33.17 -3.57
C ALA A 492 -13.26 33.44 -4.59
N THR A 493 -13.68 32.41 -5.31
CA THR A 493 -14.85 32.43 -6.22
C THR A 493 -15.81 31.31 -5.83
N ILE A 494 -17.09 31.62 -5.77
CA ILE A 494 -18.14 30.72 -5.29
C ILE A 494 -18.86 30.11 -6.49
N PRO A 495 -18.75 28.80 -6.72
CA PRO A 495 -19.45 28.14 -7.82
C PRO A 495 -20.96 28.14 -7.58
N VAL A 496 -21.72 28.48 -8.61
CA VAL A 496 -23.18 28.50 -8.59
C VAL A 496 -23.70 27.11 -8.95
N ALA A 497 -24.58 26.56 -8.13
CA ALA A 497 -25.22 25.26 -8.37
C ALA A 497 -26.54 25.40 -9.16
N LYS A 498 -27.27 26.50 -9.00
CA LYS A 498 -28.46 26.82 -9.78
C LYS A 498 -28.58 28.33 -9.94
N PHE A 499 -28.95 28.77 -11.14
CA PHE A 499 -29.17 30.16 -11.49
C PHE A 499 -30.50 30.31 -12.23
N ASP A 500 -31.28 31.33 -11.87
CA ASP A 500 -32.56 31.66 -12.46
C ASP A 500 -32.69 33.19 -12.47
N ASN A 501 -32.82 33.78 -13.65
CA ASN A 501 -33.06 35.20 -13.86
C ASN A 501 -34.57 35.43 -13.88
N LEU A 502 -35.08 36.00 -12.80
CA LEU A 502 -36.50 36.18 -12.56
C LEU A 502 -37.15 37.20 -13.52
N ASP A 503 -36.31 38.01 -14.19
CA ASP A 503 -36.76 38.97 -15.19
C ASP A 503 -36.84 38.34 -16.60
N LEU A 504 -36.24 37.15 -16.79
CA LEU A 504 -36.32 36.38 -18.03
C LEU A 504 -37.42 35.31 -17.91
N ASN A 505 -38.59 35.59 -18.48
CA ASN A 505 -39.65 34.59 -18.61
C ASN A 505 -39.31 33.58 -19.73
N SER A 506 -38.42 32.62 -19.47
CA SER A 506 -38.30 31.44 -20.32
C SER A 506 -39.27 30.35 -19.86
N ALA A 507 -40.51 30.43 -20.34
CA ALA A 507 -41.43 29.30 -20.23
C ALA A 507 -41.02 28.19 -21.22
N ALA A 508 -40.94 26.95 -20.74
CA ALA A 508 -40.92 25.80 -21.64
C ALA A 508 -42.24 25.78 -22.43
N THR A 509 -42.16 25.70 -23.77
CA THR A 509 -43.32 25.59 -24.64
C THR A 509 -44.22 24.47 -24.12
N THR A 510 -45.42 24.83 -23.67
CA THR A 510 -46.41 23.83 -23.26
C THR A 510 -47.09 23.26 -24.49
N SER A 511 -47.62 22.03 -24.40
CA SER A 511 -48.34 21.37 -25.49
C SER A 511 -49.54 22.16 -26.03
N LEU A 512 -49.99 23.20 -25.32
CA LEU A 512 -50.99 24.17 -25.76
C LEU A 512 -50.47 25.17 -26.81
N GLU A 513 -49.17 25.45 -26.87
CA GLU A 513 -48.55 26.38 -27.83
C GLU A 513 -48.11 25.68 -29.13
N LEU A 514 -48.03 24.35 -29.14
CA LEU A 514 -47.81 23.54 -30.35
C LEU A 514 -49.11 23.20 -31.09
N GLY A 515 -50.25 23.68 -30.59
CA GLY A 515 -51.59 23.42 -31.11
C GLY A 515 -52.43 24.69 -31.26
N LYS A 516 -51.93 25.68 -32.01
CA LYS A 516 -52.73 26.69 -32.70
C LYS A 516 -52.13 27.02 -34.05
#